data_AF-A0A3N0UWD0-F1
#
_entry.id   AF-A0A3N0UWD0-F1
#
_cell.length_a   1.000
_cell.length_b   1.000
_cell.length_c   1.000
_cell.angle_alpha   90.00
_cell.angle_beta   90.00
_cell.angle_gamma   90.00
#
_symmetry.space_group_name_H-M   'P 1'
#
loop_
_entity.id
_entity.type
_entity.pdbx_description
1 polymer ?
#
loop_
_entity_poly.entity_id
_entity_poly.type
_entity_poly.pdbx_seq_one_letter_code
_entity_poly.pdbx_strand_id
1 'polypeptide(L)'
;MASTKHQDSNLAELAKTKPPALYNVMLLNDDYTPMEFVVEVIQRFFGKSREQATQIMLKVHTEGMGVCGVYPHGIAETKTNQVLTHAREHQHPLQCTMEEA
;
A
#
# COMPACT_ATOMS: atom_id res chain seq x y z
N MET A 1 62.82 -16.49 -13.29
CA MET A 1 61.92 -17.07 -12.27
C MET A 1 61.97 -16.10 -11.09
N ALA A 2 60.91 -15.47 -10.59
CA ALA A 2 59.52 -15.90 -10.51
C ALA A 2 58.56 -14.72 -10.76
N SER A 3 57.41 -15.05 -11.32
CA SER A 3 56.29 -14.16 -11.62
C SER A 3 55.65 -13.62 -10.35
N THR A 4 55.53 -12.29 -10.24
CA THR A 4 54.61 -11.66 -9.28
C THR A 4 53.19 -11.85 -9.82
N LYS A 5 52.44 -12.74 -9.18
CA LYS A 5 51.03 -13.01 -9.48
C LYS A 5 50.18 -11.79 -9.12
N HIS A 6 49.30 -11.43 -10.05
CA HIS A 6 48.12 -10.63 -9.83
C HIS A 6 47.33 -11.14 -8.62
N GLN A 7 46.89 -10.22 -7.76
CA GLN A 7 45.91 -10.50 -6.71
C GLN A 7 44.76 -9.49 -6.85
N ASP A 8 44.12 -9.50 -8.01
CA ASP A 8 42.77 -8.95 -8.18
C ASP A 8 41.77 -10.00 -7.68
N SER A 9 41.47 -9.99 -6.37
CA SER A 9 40.38 -10.82 -5.86
C SER A 9 39.78 -10.25 -4.59
N ASN A 10 38.72 -9.44 -4.75
CA ASN A 10 37.42 -9.63 -4.10
C ASN A 10 36.58 -8.34 -4.19
N LEU A 11 36.04 -8.05 -5.37
CA LEU A 11 35.05 -6.99 -5.56
C LEU A 11 33.69 -7.50 -6.04
N ALA A 12 33.43 -8.82 -5.99
CA ALA A 12 32.24 -9.38 -6.60
C ALA A 12 31.55 -10.43 -5.72
N GLU A 13 31.15 -10.03 -4.53
CA GLU A 13 29.93 -10.59 -3.93
C GLU A 13 29.08 -9.42 -3.46
N LEU A 14 28.57 -8.65 -4.43
CA LEU A 14 27.47 -7.72 -4.18
C LEU A 14 26.32 -8.54 -3.59
N ALA A 15 26.14 -8.45 -2.28
CA ALA A 15 25.00 -9.04 -1.58
C ALA A 15 23.73 -8.59 -2.30
N LYS A 16 23.10 -9.51 -3.04
CA LYS A 16 21.84 -9.23 -3.74
C LYS A 16 20.80 -8.94 -2.67
N THR A 17 20.45 -7.67 -2.51
CA THR A 17 19.38 -7.26 -1.61
C THR A 17 18.10 -7.95 -2.07
N LYS A 18 17.42 -8.65 -1.15
CA LYS A 18 16.11 -9.23 -1.45
C LYS A 18 15.15 -8.08 -1.83
N PRO A 19 14.29 -8.28 -2.85
CA PRO A 19 13.28 -7.29 -3.17
C PRO A 19 12.39 -7.06 -1.94
N PRO A 20 11.92 -5.81 -1.71
CA PRO A 20 11.07 -5.51 -0.57
C PRO A 20 9.75 -6.27 -0.66
N ALA A 21 9.27 -6.77 0.48
CA ALA A 21 7.95 -7.39 0.57
C ALA A 21 6.85 -6.38 0.18
N LEU A 22 5.86 -6.88 -0.55
CA LEU A 22 4.71 -6.11 -0.99
C LEU A 22 3.55 -6.31 -0.02
N TYR A 23 2.73 -5.29 0.12
CA TYR A 23 1.63 -5.23 1.07
C TYR A 23 0.37 -4.75 0.35
N ASN A 24 -0.73 -5.45 0.56
CA ASN A 24 -2.07 -4.99 0.19
C ASN A 24 -2.47 -3.88 1.16
N VAL A 25 -2.99 -2.76 0.66
CA VAL A 25 -3.64 -1.72 1.48
C VAL A 25 -5.14 -1.79 1.21
N MET A 26 -5.93 -1.91 2.27
CA MET A 26 -7.34 -2.27 2.21
C MET A 26 -8.20 -1.35 3.08
N LEU A 27 -9.40 -1.03 2.60
CA LEU A 27 -10.44 -0.42 3.41
C LEU A 27 -11.37 -1.49 3.97
N LEU A 28 -11.88 -1.26 5.18
CA LEU A 28 -12.87 -2.13 5.83
C LEU A 28 -14.22 -1.42 5.88
N ASN A 29 -15.29 -2.22 5.77
CA ASN A 29 -16.65 -1.72 5.84
C ASN A 29 -17.04 -1.25 7.25
N ASP A 30 -17.88 -0.23 7.29
CA ASP A 30 -18.57 0.25 8.48
C ASP A 30 -19.91 0.87 8.09
N ASP A 31 -20.81 1.06 9.06
CA ASP A 31 -22.19 1.51 8.82
C ASP A 31 -22.37 3.04 8.80
N TYR A 32 -21.30 3.82 8.98
CA TYR A 32 -21.40 5.27 9.24
C TYR A 32 -20.64 6.13 8.23
N THR A 33 -19.62 5.60 7.57
CA THR A 33 -18.84 6.34 6.58
C THR A 33 -19.63 6.46 5.26
N PRO A 34 -19.88 7.68 4.74
CA PRO A 34 -20.61 7.86 3.49
C PRO A 34 -19.89 7.23 2.28
N MET A 35 -20.66 6.61 1.37
CA MET A 35 -20.11 5.99 0.15
C MET A 35 -19.26 6.97 -0.69
N GLU A 36 -19.72 8.21 -0.87
CA GLU A 36 -18.96 9.23 -1.61
C GLU A 36 -17.65 9.61 -0.93
N PHE A 37 -17.59 9.58 0.41
CA PHE A 37 -16.34 9.80 1.14
C PHE A 37 -15.35 8.67 0.86
N VAL A 38 -15.80 7.42 0.85
CA VAL A 38 -14.95 6.27 0.50
C VAL A 38 -14.43 6.39 -0.93
N VAL A 39 -15.27 6.80 -1.89
CA VAL A 39 -14.84 7.03 -3.28
C VAL A 39 -13.78 8.14 -3.35
N GLU A 40 -13.97 9.27 -2.68
CA GLU A 40 -13.01 10.38 -2.64
C GLU A 40 -11.66 9.94 -2.04
N VAL A 41 -11.68 9.22 -0.92
CA VAL A 41 -10.49 8.63 -0.30
C VAL A 41 -9.73 7.74 -1.29
N ILE A 42 -10.43 6.86 -1.99
CA ILE A 42 -9.81 5.93 -2.94
C ILE A 42 -9.18 6.70 -4.12
N GLN A 43 -9.88 7.71 -4.66
CA GLN A 43 -9.34 8.55 -5.74
C GLN A 43 -8.10 9.33 -5.28
N ARG A 44 -8.18 9.99 -4.12
CA ARG A 44 -7.16 10.90 -3.61
C ARG A 44 -5.88 10.18 -3.22
N PHE A 45 -5.97 9.09 -2.45
CA PHE A 45 -4.78 8.46 -1.87
C PHE A 45 -4.25 7.29 -2.69
N PHE A 46 -5.06 6.70 -3.59
CA PHE A 46 -4.65 5.54 -4.40
C PHE A 46 -4.62 5.82 -5.89
N GLY A 47 -4.97 7.05 -6.32
CA GLY A 47 -4.88 7.48 -7.71
C GLY A 47 -5.79 6.69 -8.64
N LYS A 48 -6.90 6.15 -8.12
CA LYS A 48 -7.88 5.42 -8.92
C LYS A 48 -8.80 6.38 -9.66
N SER A 49 -9.29 5.96 -10.84
CA SER A 49 -10.39 6.67 -11.49
C SER A 49 -11.65 6.60 -10.62
N ARG A 50 -12.62 7.48 -10.86
CA ARG A 50 -13.90 7.45 -10.13
C ARG A 50 -14.61 6.11 -10.31
N GLU A 51 -14.57 5.55 -11.50
CA GLU A 51 -15.17 4.24 -11.82
C GLU A 51 -14.50 3.14 -11.01
N GLN A 52 -13.16 3.07 -11.00
CA GLN A 52 -12.41 2.10 -10.22
C GLN A 52 -12.66 2.27 -8.71
N ALA A 53 -12.66 3.50 -8.22
CA ALA A 53 -12.95 3.81 -6.83
C ALA A 53 -14.36 3.39 -6.42
N THR A 54 -15.35 3.61 -7.28
CA THR A 54 -16.74 3.18 -7.04
C THR A 54 -16.83 1.66 -6.98
N GLN A 55 -16.15 0.93 -7.86
CA GLN A 55 -16.14 -0.54 -7.81
C GLN A 55 -15.48 -1.07 -6.54
N ILE A 56 -14.36 -0.49 -6.12
CA ILE A 56 -13.71 -0.87 -4.86
C ILE A 56 -14.60 -0.53 -3.66
N MET A 57 -15.22 0.65 -3.65
CA MET A 57 -16.16 1.06 -2.59
C MET A 57 -17.34 0.09 -2.48
N LEU A 58 -17.95 -0.29 -3.61
CA LEU A 58 -19.03 -1.28 -3.61
C LEU A 58 -18.55 -2.61 -3.05
N LYS A 59 -17.34 -3.05 -3.41
CA LYS A 59 -16.73 -4.26 -2.86
C LYS A 59 -16.55 -4.17 -1.34
N VAL A 60 -16.04 -3.05 -0.83
CA VAL A 60 -15.94 -2.81 0.62
C VAL A 60 -17.33 -2.97 1.26
N HIS A 61 -18.33 -2.30 0.71
CA HIS A 61 -19.70 -2.34 1.23
C HIS A 61 -20.33 -3.74 1.23
N THR A 62 -20.16 -4.51 0.15
CA THR A 62 -20.83 -5.80 -0.01
C THR A 62 -20.05 -6.99 0.55
N GLU A 63 -18.71 -6.91 0.57
CA GLU A 63 -17.83 -8.02 0.97
C GLU A 63 -17.11 -7.74 2.30
N GLY A 64 -17.31 -6.58 2.91
CA GLY A 64 -16.71 -6.19 4.18
C GLY A 64 -15.32 -5.57 4.06
N MET A 65 -14.64 -5.73 2.91
CA MET A 65 -13.33 -5.13 2.66
C MET A 65 -13.01 -5.01 1.17
N GLY A 66 -12.05 -4.15 0.82
CA GLY A 66 -11.59 -3.97 -0.55
C GLY A 66 -10.14 -3.51 -0.64
N VAL A 67 -9.36 -4.14 -1.53
CA VAL A 67 -7.96 -3.77 -1.80
C VAL A 67 -7.93 -2.51 -2.67
N CYS A 68 -7.28 -1.46 -2.17
CA CYS A 68 -7.11 -0.20 -2.85
C CYS A 68 -5.81 -0.12 -3.66
N GLY A 69 -4.77 -0.84 -3.23
CA GLY A 69 -3.50 -0.94 -3.96
C GLY A 69 -2.49 -1.85 -3.27
N VAL A 70 -1.39 -2.13 -3.96
CA VAL A 70 -0.29 -3.00 -3.48
C VAL A 70 1.01 -2.19 -3.53
N TYR A 71 1.74 -2.14 -2.42
CA TYR A 71 2.91 -1.28 -2.27
C TYR A 71 3.99 -1.93 -1.38
N PRO A 72 5.27 -1.51 -1.48
CA PRO A 72 6.26 -1.83 -0.45
C PRO A 72 5.82 -1.31 0.93
N HIS A 73 6.21 -2.01 2.00
CA HIS A 73 5.79 -1.73 3.38
C HIS A 73 5.72 -0.23 3.74
N GLY A 74 6.80 0.53 3.56
CA GLY A 74 6.82 1.96 3.96
C GLY A 74 5.83 2.84 3.20
N ILE A 75 5.53 2.52 1.94
CA ILE A 75 4.50 3.23 1.17
C ILE A 75 3.10 2.79 1.63
N ALA A 76 2.91 1.49 1.88
CA ALA A 76 1.65 0.96 2.41
C ALA A 76 1.29 1.59 3.77
N GLU A 77 2.27 1.66 4.67
CA GLU A 77 2.13 2.29 5.99
C GLU A 77 1.78 3.77 5.88
N THR A 78 2.50 4.51 5.04
CA THR A 78 2.24 5.94 4.81
C THR A 78 0.82 6.16 4.29
N LYS A 79 0.39 5.40 3.28
CA LYS A 79 -0.96 5.52 2.71
C LYS A 79 -2.04 5.17 3.72
N THR A 80 -1.84 4.12 4.52
CA THR A 80 -2.75 3.74 5.60
C THR A 80 -2.93 4.88 6.59
N ASN A 81 -1.83 5.47 7.07
CA ASN A 81 -1.85 6.60 8.00
C ASN A 81 -2.50 7.85 7.41
N GLN A 82 -2.28 8.14 6.12
CA GLN A 82 -2.94 9.25 5.42
C GLN A 82 -4.46 9.09 5.40
N VAL A 83 -4.95 7.90 5.04
CA VAL A 83 -6.39 7.60 5.03
C VAL A 83 -7.00 7.72 6.42
N LEU A 84 -6.38 7.09 7.43
CA LEU A 84 -6.89 7.11 8.81
C LEU A 84 -6.93 8.52 9.39
N THR A 85 -5.91 9.34 9.11
CA THR A 85 -5.87 10.74 9.54
C THR A 85 -6.99 11.54 8.88
N HIS A 86 -7.15 11.37 7.57
CA HIS A 86 -8.19 12.08 6.82
C HIS A 86 -9.60 11.71 7.27
N ALA A 87 -9.87 10.41 7.50
CA ALA A 87 -11.15 9.94 8.02
C ALA A 87 -11.46 10.54 9.40
N ARG A 88 -10.46 10.60 10.29
CA ARG A 88 -10.60 11.22 11.62
C ARG A 88 -10.92 12.71 11.54
N GLU A 89 -10.23 13.45 10.67
CA GLU A 89 -10.49 14.89 10.45
C GLU A 89 -11.93 15.15 9.99
N HIS A 90 -12.51 14.21 9.23
CA HIS A 90 -13.89 14.27 8.72
C HIS A 90 -14.90 13.56 9.63
N GLN A 91 -14.48 13.09 10.81
CA GLN A 91 -15.31 12.43 11.81
C GLN A 91 -15.98 11.14 11.29
N HIS A 92 -15.29 10.41 10.42
CA HIS A 92 -15.71 9.11 9.92
C HIS A 92 -14.92 7.98 10.58
N PRO A 93 -15.56 6.86 10.97
CA PRO A 93 -14.88 5.72 11.61
C PRO A 93 -14.13 4.81 10.63
N LEU A 94 -14.06 5.17 9.34
CA LEU A 94 -13.42 4.40 8.26
C LEU A 94 -12.07 3.82 8.69
N GLN A 95 -11.93 2.50 8.57
CA GLN A 95 -10.70 1.79 8.85
C GLN A 95 -9.93 1.49 7.57
N CYS A 96 -8.61 1.58 7.67
CA CYS A 96 -7.65 1.24 6.63
C CYS A 96 -6.55 0.38 7.26
N THR A 97 -6.18 -0.72 6.59
CA THR A 97 -5.18 -1.67 7.09
C THR A 97 -4.24 -2.10 5.95
N MET A 98 -3.14 -2.76 6.31
CA MET A 98 -2.24 -3.42 5.38
C MET A 98 -1.86 -4.84 5.81
N GLU A 99 -1.72 -5.74 4.85
CA GLU A 99 -1.28 -7.13 5.04
C GLU A 99 -0.20 -7.49 4.00
N GLU A 100 0.72 -8.39 4.33
CA GLU A 100 1.71 -8.89 3.37
C GLU A 100 0.98 -9.64 2.24
N ALA A 101 1.33 -9.33 0.99
CA ALA A 101 0.64 -9.77 -0.22
C ALA A 101 1.07 -11.15 -0.73
#